data_AF-A0A7L2IXT0-F1
#
_entry.id   AF-A0A7L2IXT0-F1
#
_cell.length_a   1.000
_cell.length_b   1.000
_cell.length_c   1.000
_cell.angle_alpha   90.00
_cell.angle_beta   90.00
_cell.angle_gamma   90.00
#
_symmetry.space_group_name_H-M   'P 1'
#
loop_
_entity.id
_entity.type
_entity.pdbx_description
1 polymer ?
#
loop_
_entity_poly.entity_id
_entity_poly.type
_entity_poly.pdbx_seq_one_letter_code
_entity_poly.pdbx_strand_id
1 'polypeptide(L)'
;TSLRYNVQPTQEDAPFMLHVYTIPEACVDSKAHKIFDIGINVSYAGERNGSNMVIVDVKMLSGFVPLKSSVRKLEGHPMIERTEMSNNHVLLYLEKV
;
A
#
# COMPACT_ATOMS: atom_id res chain seq x y z
N THR A 1 32.88 -21.37 27.39
CA THR A 1 31.76 -21.62 26.45
C THR A 1 30.85 -20.42 26.50
N SER A 2 30.50 -19.84 25.36
CA SER A 2 29.70 -18.61 25.29
C SER A 2 28.32 -18.95 24.74
N LEU A 3 27.26 -18.54 25.44
CA LEU A 3 25.88 -18.73 25.03
C LEU A 3 25.43 -17.54 24.16
N ARG A 4 24.83 -17.82 23.00
CA ARG A 4 24.19 -16.81 22.15
C ARG A 4 22.72 -17.22 21.97
N TYR A 5 21.82 -16.26 22.13
CA TYR A 5 20.39 -16.45 21.97
C TYR A 5 19.76 -15.15 21.45
N ASN A 6 18.56 -15.26 20.89
CA ASN A 6 17.83 -14.12 20.36
C ASN A 6 16.97 -13.50 21.46
N VAL A 7 16.99 -12.18 21.56
CA VAL A 7 16.08 -11.39 22.40
C VAL A 7 15.12 -10.68 21.45
N GLN A 8 13.85 -10.61 21.82
CA GLN A 8 12.86 -9.86 21.04
C GLN A 8 13.21 -8.37 21.09
N PRO A 9 13.29 -7.69 19.93
CA PRO A 9 13.40 -6.24 19.90
C PRO A 9 12.18 -5.60 20.53
N THR A 10 12.37 -4.46 21.18
CA THR A 10 11.25 -3.58 21.54
C THR A 10 10.57 -3.09 20.27
N GLN A 11 9.24 -3.05 20.26
CA GLN A 11 8.50 -2.39 19.17
C GLN A 11 8.80 -0.90 19.23
N GLU A 12 9.44 -0.40 18.19
CA GLU A 12 9.59 1.04 17.96
C GLU A 12 8.43 1.55 17.11
N ASP A 13 8.10 2.83 17.26
CA ASP A 13 7.07 3.46 16.46
C ASP A 13 7.50 3.53 15.00
N ALA A 14 6.68 2.95 14.12
CA ALA A 14 6.93 3.01 12.69
C ALA A 14 6.67 4.44 12.18
N PRO A 15 7.55 5.00 11.34
CA PRO A 15 7.39 6.38 10.84
C PRO A 15 6.21 6.54 9.87
N PHE A 16 5.56 5.45 9.48
CA PHE A 16 4.39 5.46 8.61
C PHE A 16 3.28 4.61 9.21
N MET A 17 2.06 5.15 9.16
CA MET A 17 0.84 4.37 9.39
C MET A 17 0.22 4.04 8.04
N LEU A 18 -0.12 2.77 7.85
CA LEU A 18 -0.73 2.24 6.64
C LEU A 18 -2.05 1.57 7.01
N HIS A 19 -3.14 2.06 6.45
CA HIS A 19 -4.46 1.46 6.58
C HIS A 19 -4.96 1.03 5.22
N VAL A 20 -5.35 -0.24 5.10
CA VAL A 20 -5.78 -0.86 3.85
C VAL A 20 -7.16 -1.47 4.06
N TYR A 21 -8.07 -1.20 3.12
CA TYR A 21 -9.43 -1.72 3.14
C TYR A 21 -9.90 -2.02 1.72
N THR A 22 -10.97 -2.80 1.59
CA THR A 22 -11.54 -3.17 0.29
C THR A 22 -12.96 -2.67 0.17
N ILE A 23 -13.38 -2.36 -1.06
CA ILE A 23 -14.76 -1.97 -1.36
C ILE A 23 -15.29 -2.94 -2.42
N PRO A 24 -16.34 -3.74 -2.11
CA PRO A 24 -17.03 -3.85 -0.81
C PRO A 24 -16.17 -4.52 0.28
N GLU A 25 -16.45 -4.22 1.54
CA GLU A 25 -15.76 -4.85 2.69
C GLU A 25 -16.16 -6.32 2.88
N ALA A 26 -17.39 -6.66 2.48
CA ALA A 26 -17.94 -8.00 2.59
C ALA A 26 -18.12 -8.66 1.22
N CYS A 27 -17.76 -9.93 1.13
CA CYS A 27 -17.90 -10.76 -0.07
C CYS A 27 -19.32 -11.34 -0.20
N VAL A 28 -20.35 -10.49 -0.20
CA VAL A 28 -21.76 -10.94 -0.26
C VAL A 28 -22.21 -11.13 -1.71
N ASP A 29 -21.80 -10.23 -2.61
CA ASP A 29 -22.17 -10.29 -4.01
C ASP A 29 -21.21 -11.12 -4.86
N SER A 30 -21.75 -11.87 -5.81
CA SER A 30 -20.95 -12.62 -6.80
C SER A 30 -19.97 -11.76 -7.60
N LYS A 31 -20.24 -10.44 -7.70
CA LYS A 31 -19.34 -9.46 -8.31
C LYS A 31 -18.12 -9.15 -7.44
N ALA A 32 -18.26 -9.12 -6.11
CA ALA A 32 -17.18 -8.85 -5.17
C ALA A 32 -16.05 -9.90 -5.27
N HIS A 33 -16.39 -11.14 -5.65
CA HIS A 33 -15.42 -12.20 -5.90
C HIS A 33 -14.62 -12.03 -7.20
N LYS A 34 -15.04 -11.15 -8.10
CA LYS A 34 -14.40 -10.94 -9.41
C LYS A 34 -13.71 -9.59 -9.51
N ILE A 35 -14.32 -8.55 -8.95
CA ILE A 35 -13.85 -7.18 -9.01
C ILE A 35 -14.16 -6.52 -7.66
N PHE A 36 -13.15 -5.91 -7.08
CA PHE A 36 -13.25 -5.08 -5.89
C PHE A 36 -12.21 -3.98 -5.98
N ASP A 37 -12.47 -2.87 -5.29
CA ASP A 37 -11.54 -1.76 -5.19
C ASP A 37 -10.71 -1.91 -3.90
N ILE A 38 -9.46 -1.43 -3.96
CA ILE A 38 -8.54 -1.41 -2.82
C ILE A 38 -8.35 0.06 -2.40
N GLY A 39 -8.73 0.38 -1.17
CA GLY A 39 -8.48 1.67 -0.54
C GLY A 39 -7.22 1.62 0.31
N ILE A 40 -6.34 2.60 0.13
CA ILE A 40 -5.07 2.70 0.86
C ILE A 40 -4.96 4.11 1.44
N ASN A 41 -4.84 4.18 2.77
CA ASN A 41 -4.55 5.41 3.49
C ASN A 41 -3.14 5.32 4.05
N VAL A 42 -2.30 6.28 3.69
CA VAL A 42 -0.93 6.40 4.21
C VAL A 42 -0.82 7.73 4.93
N SER A 43 -0.21 7.71 6.12
CA SER A 43 0.12 8.93 6.85
C SER A 43 1.52 8.81 7.45
N TYR A 44 2.26 9.91 7.43
CA TYR A 44 3.56 10.00 8.08
C TYR A 44 3.39 10.32 9.57
N ALA A 45 3.95 9.48 10.43
CA ALA A 45 3.96 9.63 11.89
C ALA A 45 5.39 9.72 12.45
N GLY A 46 6.38 9.95 11.58
CA GLY A 46 7.78 10.08 11.99
C GLY A 46 8.08 11.45 12.61
N GLU A 47 9.28 11.56 13.17
CA GLU A 47 9.72 12.75 13.92
C GLU A 47 9.94 14.00 13.08
N ARG A 48 10.01 13.88 11.75
CA ARG A 48 10.25 15.03 10.85
C ARG A 48 8.94 15.75 10.55
N ASN A 49 9.04 16.97 10.02
CA ASN A 49 7.85 17.75 9.62
C ASN A 49 7.10 17.17 8.39
N GLY A 50 7.64 16.12 7.74
CA GLY A 50 7.02 15.45 6.60
C GLY A 50 7.99 14.50 5.89
N SER A 51 7.43 13.65 5.02
CA SER A 51 8.22 12.78 4.14
C SER A 51 8.64 13.53 2.85
N ASN A 52 9.74 13.10 2.22
CA ASN A 52 10.25 13.71 0.98
C ASN A 52 9.88 12.91 -0.29
N MET A 53 9.58 11.62 -0.15
CA MET A 53 9.09 10.72 -1.21
C MET A 53 8.56 9.45 -0.53
N VAL A 54 7.40 8.97 -0.94
CA VAL A 54 6.83 7.72 -0.44
C VAL A 54 6.54 6.78 -1.60
N ILE A 55 6.95 5.53 -1.45
CA ILE A 55 6.68 4.46 -2.42
C ILE A 55 5.74 3.47 -1.77
N VAL A 56 4.58 3.24 -2.39
CA VAL A 56 3.62 2.23 -1.96
C VAL A 56 3.67 1.07 -2.95
N ASP A 57 4.09 -0.11 -2.49
CA ASP A 57 4.05 -1.35 -3.27
C ASP A 57 2.77 -2.13 -2.95
N VAL A 58 1.88 -2.20 -3.94
CA VAL A 58 0.59 -2.89 -3.84
C VAL A 58 0.68 -4.20 -4.59
N LYS A 59 0.76 -5.29 -3.84
CA LYS A 59 0.70 -6.65 -4.40
C LYS A 59 -0.73 -7.16 -4.45
N MET A 60 -1.14 -7.62 -5.64
CA MET A 60 -2.45 -8.22 -5.84
C MET A 60 -2.56 -9.59 -5.17
N LEU A 61 -3.79 -9.97 -4.80
CA LEU A 61 -4.09 -11.32 -4.34
C LEU A 61 -3.84 -12.35 -5.46
N SER A 62 -3.57 -13.59 -5.07
CA SER A 62 -3.37 -14.68 -6.03
C SER A 62 -4.61 -14.83 -6.93
N GLY A 63 -4.39 -14.89 -8.24
CA GLY A 63 -5.47 -14.97 -9.24
C GLY A 63 -6.08 -13.64 -9.66
N PHE A 64 -5.64 -12.52 -9.08
CA PHE A 64 -6.09 -11.18 -9.44
C PHE A 64 -5.02 -10.40 -10.19
N VAL A 65 -5.47 -9.52 -11.08
CA VAL A 65 -4.63 -8.58 -11.84
C VAL A 65 -5.16 -7.16 -11.65
N PRO A 66 -4.29 -6.14 -11.60
CA PRO A 66 -4.75 -4.77 -11.47
C PRO A 66 -5.47 -4.33 -12.76
N LEU A 67 -6.52 -3.52 -12.62
CA LEU A 67 -7.21 -2.94 -13.77
C LEU A 67 -6.43 -1.72 -14.28
N LYS A 68 -5.92 -1.79 -15.52
CA LYS A 68 -5.17 -0.68 -16.16
C LYS A 68 -5.91 0.65 -16.14
N SER A 69 -7.22 0.63 -16.34
CA SER A 69 -8.06 1.83 -16.31
C SER A 69 -8.16 2.45 -14.91
N SER A 70 -8.09 1.64 -13.85
CA SER A 70 -8.07 2.14 -12.47
C SER A 70 -6.73 2.82 -12.15
N VAL A 71 -5.61 2.17 -12.51
CA VAL A 71 -4.26 2.71 -12.29
C VAL A 71 -4.06 4.04 -13.05
N ARG A 72 -4.55 4.15 -14.29
CA ARG A 72 -4.50 5.41 -15.05
C ARG A 72 -5.27 6.56 -14.40
N LYS A 73 -6.32 6.29 -13.63
CA LYS A 73 -7.02 7.34 -12.87
C LYS A 73 -6.16 7.87 -11.73
N LEU A 74 -5.31 7.03 -11.15
CA LEU A 74 -4.38 7.41 -10.08
C LEU A 74 -3.25 8.31 -10.61
N GLU A 75 -2.79 8.12 -11.84
CA GLU A 75 -1.79 9.01 -12.48
C GLU A 75 -2.27 10.47 -12.59
N GLY A 76 -3.58 10.71 -12.63
CA GLY A 76 -4.16 12.05 -12.65
C GLY A 76 -4.31 12.70 -11.26
N HIS A 77 -3.97 11.98 -10.19
CA HIS A 77 -4.15 12.48 -8.83
C HIS A 77 -2.96 13.38 -8.43
N PRO A 78 -3.19 14.58 -7.87
CA PRO A 78 -2.14 15.58 -7.65
C PRO A 78 -1.03 15.13 -6.67
N MET A 79 -1.31 14.17 -5.78
CA MET A 79 -0.31 13.61 -4.85
C MET A 79 0.55 12.49 -5.46
N ILE A 80 0.15 11.93 -6.61
CA ILE A 80 0.81 10.80 -7.23
C ILE A 80 1.65 11.33 -8.39
N GLU A 81 2.96 11.28 -8.24
CA GLU A 81 3.89 11.74 -9.27
C GLU A 81 3.99 10.71 -10.40
N ARG A 82 3.99 9.43 -10.03
CA ARG A 82 4.18 8.33 -10.97
C ARG A 82 3.50 7.06 -10.50
N THR A 83 3.05 6.25 -11.47
CA THR A 83 2.66 4.86 -11.22
C THR A 83 3.45 3.91 -12.11
N GLU A 84 3.78 2.73 -11.59
CA GLU A 84 4.32 1.63 -12.37
C GLU A 84 3.43 0.41 -12.18
N MET A 85 3.13 -0.30 -13.26
CA MET A 85 2.27 -1.47 -13.23
C MET A 85 3.01 -2.69 -13.80
N SER A 86 3.10 -3.73 -12.98
CA SER A 86 3.50 -5.07 -13.36
C SER A 86 2.26 -5.99 -13.41
N ASN A 87 2.43 -7.27 -13.73
CA ASN A 87 1.31 -8.22 -13.86
C ASN A 87 0.51 -8.38 -12.55
N ASN A 88 1.19 -8.34 -11.40
CA ASN A 88 0.60 -8.55 -10.07
C ASN A 88 1.02 -7.50 -9.03
N HIS A 89 1.78 -6.48 -9.43
CA HIS A 89 2.22 -5.38 -8.58
C HIS A 89 1.85 -4.04 -9.20
N VAL A 90 1.50 -3.08 -8.35
CA VAL A 90 1.38 -1.66 -8.69
C VAL A 90 2.25 -0.88 -7.72
N LEU A 91 3.17 -0.08 -8.25
CA LEU A 91 3.98 0.85 -7.48
C LEU A 91 3.40 2.25 -7.64
N LEU A 92 3.19 2.93 -6.52
CA LEU A 92 2.74 4.33 -6.49
C LEU A 92 3.86 5.18 -5.88
N TYR A 93 4.25 6.23 -6.59
CA TYR A 93 5.23 7.21 -6.14
C TYR A 93 4.49 8.48 -5.73
N LEU A 94 4.56 8.82 -4.44
CA LEU A 94 3.96 10.02 -3.87
C LEU A 94 5.07 11.03 -3.54
N GLU A 95 4.85 12.29 -3.92
CA GLU A 95 5.82 13.36 -3.71
C GLU A 95 5.97 13.67 -2.21
N LYS A 96 4.85 13.78 -1.48
CA LYS A 96 4.86 14.07 -0.05
C LYS A 96 3.60 13.55 0.63
N VAL A 97 3.79 13.08 1.87
CA VAL A 97 2.76 12.72 2.84
C VAL A 97 3.15 13.25 4.21
#